data_AF-A0A7G6E5C2-F1
#
_entry.id   AF-A0A7G6E5C2-F1
#
_cell.length_a   1.000
_cell.length_b   1.000
_cell.length_c   1.000
_cell.angle_alpha   90.00
_cell.angle_beta   90.00
_cell.angle_gamma   90.00
#
_symmetry.space_group_name_H-M   'P 1'
#
loop_
_entity.id
_entity.type
_entity.pdbx_description
1 polymer ?
#
loop_
_entity_poly.entity_id
_entity_poly.type
_entity_poly.pdbx_seq_one_letter_code
_entity_poly.pdbx_strand_id
1 'polypeptide(L)'
;MFKEVIVVEGKDDMAAVKRACQAEVLITNGLGITKETLDLIAEAQKRCGVIILTDPDFPGEKIRRIIDEAVPGCRHAYLEQKKSGTKRGKVGVEYAKPQEILYSLQRARATEVSTQRNFSMEDLYLAGLVGDLQAGQRREKLGFYLGVGRCNAKQFLNRLNGYGITKSEFAEALKALEEGKI
;
A
#
# COMPACT_ATOMS: atom_id res chain seq x y z
N MET A 1 4.97 15.42 -12.04
CA MET A 1 6.22 14.66 -12.05
C MET A 1 6.47 14.16 -10.64
N PHE A 2 6.63 12.85 -10.44
CA PHE A 2 7.07 12.32 -9.15
C PHE A 2 8.59 12.35 -9.08
N LYS A 3 9.14 12.66 -7.90
CA LYS A 3 10.58 12.68 -7.70
C LYS A 3 11.09 11.29 -7.32
N GLU A 4 10.28 10.52 -6.60
CA GLU A 4 10.58 9.14 -6.22
C GLU A 4 10.57 8.18 -7.41
N VAL A 5 11.39 7.13 -7.31
CA VAL A 5 11.33 5.98 -8.24
C VAL A 5 10.16 5.08 -7.84
N ILE A 6 9.38 4.64 -8.81
CA ILE A 6 8.26 3.73 -8.59
C ILE A 6 8.69 2.30 -8.88
N VAL A 7 8.54 1.39 -7.92
CA VAL A 7 8.82 -0.03 -8.10
C VAL A 7 7.53 -0.78 -8.35
N VAL A 8 7.48 -1.55 -9.44
CA VAL A 8 6.32 -2.34 -9.89
C VAL A 8 6.70 -3.79 -10.20
N GLU A 9 5.72 -4.68 -10.32
CA GLU A 9 5.98 -6.11 -10.54
C GLU A 9 6.37 -6.44 -11.98
N GLY A 10 5.62 -5.89 -12.95
CA GLY A 10 5.75 -6.24 -14.36
C GLY A 10 5.80 -5.05 -15.33
N LYS A 11 5.95 -5.38 -16.61
CA LYS A 11 5.99 -4.39 -17.71
C LYS A 11 4.65 -3.70 -17.93
N ASP A 12 3.55 -4.41 -17.76
CA ASP A 12 2.20 -3.85 -17.91
C ASP A 12 1.87 -2.84 -16.81
N ASP A 13 2.33 -3.10 -15.58
CA ASP A 13 2.25 -2.15 -14.47
C ASP A 13 3.07 -0.89 -14.74
N MET A 14 4.29 -1.05 -15.27
CA MET A 14 5.12 0.09 -15.68
C MET A 14 4.38 0.92 -16.74
N ALA A 15 3.73 0.29 -17.72
CA ALA A 15 2.95 1.00 -18.71
C ALA A 15 1.77 1.75 -18.09
N ALA A 16 1.09 1.16 -17.10
CA ALA A 16 0.02 1.83 -16.36
C ALA A 16 0.51 3.04 -15.56
N VAL A 17 1.64 2.91 -14.86
CA VAL A 17 2.28 4.02 -14.12
C VAL A 17 2.70 5.14 -15.06
N LYS A 18 3.32 4.82 -16.20
CA LYS A 18 3.74 5.81 -17.21
C LYS A 18 2.55 6.52 -17.87
N ARG A 19 1.39 5.86 -18.00
CA ARG A 19 0.14 6.52 -18.42
C ARG A 19 -0.40 7.46 -17.35
N ALA A 20 -0.15 7.17 -16.07
CA ALA A 20 -0.66 7.96 -14.95
C ALA A 20 0.21 9.17 -14.63
N CYS A 21 1.53 9.03 -14.71
CA CYS A 21 2.46 10.09 -14.34
C CYS A 21 3.84 9.91 -14.98
N GLN A 22 4.60 11.00 -15.00
CA GLN A 22 6.02 10.97 -15.33
C GLN A 22 6.83 10.65 -14.07
N ALA A 23 7.43 9.46 -14.06
CA ALA A 23 8.31 8.95 -13.01
C ALA A 23 9.30 7.94 -13.62
N GLU A 24 10.45 7.79 -12.96
CA GLU A 24 11.34 6.65 -13.19
C GLU A 24 10.71 5.39 -12.58
N VAL A 25 10.79 4.25 -13.29
CA VAL A 25 10.13 3.00 -12.88
C VAL A 25 11.11 1.85 -12.93
N LEU A 26 11.17 1.06 -11.86
CA LEU A 26 11.92 -0.19 -11.76
C LEU A 26 10.95 -1.37 -11.69
N ILE A 27 11.31 -2.48 -12.34
CA ILE A 27 10.48 -3.70 -12.43
C ILE A 27 11.16 -4.81 -11.63
N THR A 28 10.41 -5.50 -10.78
CA THR A 28 10.93 -6.60 -9.94
C THR A 28 10.95 -7.96 -10.65
N ASN A 29 10.13 -8.13 -11.70
CA ASN A 29 9.89 -9.40 -12.40
C ASN A 29 9.29 -10.47 -11.49
N GLY A 30 8.27 -10.10 -10.71
CA GLY A 30 7.62 -11.00 -9.76
C GLY A 30 8.49 -11.28 -8.54
N LEU A 31 8.47 -12.54 -8.08
CA LEU A 31 9.24 -13.01 -6.92
C LEU A 31 10.72 -13.31 -7.23
N GLY A 32 11.13 -13.25 -8.50
CA GLY A 32 12.51 -13.47 -8.93
C GLY A 32 13.41 -12.24 -8.75
N ILE A 33 13.21 -11.48 -7.66
CA ILE A 33 13.97 -10.27 -7.37
C ILE A 33 15.44 -10.62 -7.18
N THR A 34 16.29 -10.07 -8.04
CA THR A 34 17.73 -10.30 -7.99
C THR A 34 18.40 -9.30 -7.05
N LYS A 35 19.63 -9.63 -6.63
CA LYS A 35 20.44 -8.72 -5.81
C LYS A 35 20.70 -7.39 -6.53
N GLU A 36 20.97 -7.45 -7.84
CA GLU A 36 21.21 -6.26 -8.66
C GLU A 36 19.97 -5.36 -8.70
N THR A 37 18.77 -5.95 -8.73
CA THR A 37 17.51 -5.20 -8.67
C THR A 37 17.35 -4.52 -7.31
N LEU A 38 17.67 -5.20 -6.21
CA LEU A 38 17.64 -4.62 -4.87
C LEU A 38 18.68 -3.50 -4.70
N ASP A 39 19.87 -3.65 -5.27
CA ASP A 39 20.93 -2.63 -5.23
C ASP A 39 20.48 -1.36 -5.96
N LEU A 40 19.84 -1.51 -7.14
CA LEU A 40 19.24 -0.37 -7.86
C LEU A 40 18.14 0.33 -7.04
N ILE A 41 17.28 -0.44 -6.38
CA ILE A 41 16.24 0.11 -5.49
C ILE A 41 16.89 0.85 -4.31
N ALA A 42 17.97 0.31 -3.73
CA ALA A 42 18.69 0.94 -2.63
C ALA A 42 19.36 2.26 -3.03
N GLU A 43 19.95 2.32 -4.23
CA GLU A 43 20.53 3.55 -4.80
C GLU A 43 19.44 4.60 -5.06
N ALA A 44 18.32 4.19 -5.66
CA ALA A 44 17.17 5.06 -5.87
C ALA A 44 16.61 5.62 -4.55
N GLN A 45 16.49 4.78 -3.53
CA GLN A 45 16.01 5.17 -2.20
C GLN A 45 16.91 6.25 -1.58
N LYS A 46 18.24 6.13 -1.71
CA LYS A 46 19.21 7.14 -1.23
C LYS A 46 19.14 8.44 -2.01
N ARG A 47 18.90 8.37 -3.34
CA ARG A 47 18.95 9.53 -4.24
C ARG A 47 17.69 10.38 -4.17
N CYS A 48 16.52 9.76 -4.25
CA CYS A 48 15.25 10.47 -4.40
C CYS A 48 14.06 9.80 -3.71
N GLY A 49 14.28 8.66 -3.05
CA GLY A 49 13.22 7.87 -2.42
C GLY A 49 12.53 6.91 -3.40
N VAL A 50 11.90 5.89 -2.84
CA VAL A 50 11.20 4.81 -3.56
C VAL A 50 9.77 4.67 -3.07
N ILE A 51 8.84 4.51 -4.02
CA ILE A 51 7.45 4.12 -3.75
C ILE A 51 7.20 2.74 -4.37
N ILE A 52 6.80 1.76 -3.56
CA ILE A 52 6.44 0.41 -4.00
C ILE A 52 4.94 0.36 -4.32
N LEU A 53 4.62 0.02 -5.57
CA LEU A 53 3.26 -0.16 -6.07
C LEU A 53 3.13 -1.53 -6.73
N THR A 54 2.69 -2.50 -5.94
CA THR A 54 2.38 -3.88 -6.38
C THR A 54 0.89 -4.15 -6.27
N ASP A 55 0.47 -5.27 -6.85
CA ASP A 55 -0.88 -5.79 -6.73
C ASP A 55 -1.29 -6.09 -5.28
N PRO A 56 -2.59 -5.96 -4.95
CA PRO A 56 -3.13 -6.23 -3.62
C PRO A 56 -3.39 -7.73 -3.40
N ASP A 57 -2.38 -8.54 -3.68
CA ASP A 57 -2.41 -10.01 -3.61
C ASP A 57 -1.21 -10.58 -2.85
N PHE A 58 -1.09 -11.91 -2.80
CA PHE A 58 -0.05 -12.57 -2.04
C PHE A 58 1.37 -12.40 -2.62
N PRO A 59 1.60 -12.58 -3.95
CA PRO A 59 2.85 -12.21 -4.60
C PRO A 59 3.28 -10.76 -4.35
N GLY A 60 2.38 -9.79 -4.55
CA GLY A 60 2.67 -8.38 -4.32
C GLY A 60 3.08 -8.08 -2.88
N GLU A 61 2.40 -8.66 -1.91
CA GLU A 61 2.76 -8.53 -0.48
C GLU A 61 4.12 -9.17 -0.14
N LYS A 62 4.48 -10.28 -0.80
CA LYS A 62 5.81 -10.87 -0.65
C LYS A 62 6.90 -9.98 -1.22
N ILE A 63 6.67 -9.39 -2.40
CA ILE A 63 7.59 -8.44 -3.03
C ILE A 63 7.87 -7.26 -2.08
N ARG A 64 6.81 -6.67 -1.50
CA ARG A 64 6.94 -5.58 -0.51
C ARG A 64 7.86 -5.97 0.64
N ARG A 65 7.66 -7.15 1.23
CA ARG A 65 8.47 -7.64 2.36
C ARG A 65 9.93 -7.83 1.97
N ILE A 66 10.21 -8.47 0.83
CA ILE A 66 11.58 -8.68 0.35
C ILE A 66 12.30 -7.34 0.19
N ILE A 67 11.61 -6.34 -0.40
CA ILE A 67 12.20 -5.01 -0.58
C ILE A 67 12.38 -4.31 0.76
N ASP A 68 11.43 -4.36 1.68
CA ASP A 68 11.55 -3.71 3.00
C ASP A 68 12.69 -4.28 3.84
N GLU A 69 12.90 -5.59 3.78
CA GLU A 69 14.00 -6.28 4.47
C GLU A 69 15.37 -5.88 3.91
N ALA A 70 15.47 -5.68 2.59
CA ALA A 70 16.71 -5.31 1.92
C ALA A 70 16.97 -3.80 1.91
N VAL A 71 15.90 -2.99 1.80
CA VAL A 71 15.93 -1.55 1.56
C VAL A 71 14.89 -0.86 2.47
N PRO A 72 15.24 -0.62 3.74
CA PRO A 72 14.31 -0.01 4.69
C PRO A 72 13.98 1.45 4.34
N GLY A 73 12.79 1.89 4.75
CA GLY A 73 12.32 3.27 4.56
C GLY A 73 11.65 3.53 3.21
N CYS A 74 11.46 2.49 2.37
CA CYS A 74 10.61 2.58 1.20
C CYS A 74 9.18 3.01 1.58
N ARG A 75 8.55 3.81 0.73
CA ARG A 75 7.12 4.14 0.86
C ARG A 75 6.29 3.09 0.12
N HIS A 76 5.07 2.85 0.58
CA HIS A 76 4.15 1.89 -0.02
C HIS A 76 2.86 2.57 -0.46
N ALA A 77 2.54 2.44 -1.74
CA ALA A 77 1.26 2.82 -2.31
C ALA A 77 0.36 1.58 -2.45
N TYR A 78 -0.94 1.73 -2.16
CA TYR A 78 -1.93 0.66 -2.24
C TYR A 78 -3.09 1.06 -3.13
N LEU A 79 -3.48 0.17 -4.03
CA LEU A 79 -4.69 0.34 -4.84
C LEU A 79 -5.92 -0.20 -4.09
N GLU A 80 -7.05 0.46 -4.29
CA GLU A 80 -8.34 -0.05 -3.84
C GLU A 80 -8.70 -1.27 -4.69
N GLN A 81 -9.12 -2.37 -4.07
CA GLN A 81 -9.56 -3.55 -4.81
C GLN A 81 -10.96 -3.32 -5.37
N LYS A 82 -11.10 -2.45 -6.36
CA LYS A 82 -12.36 -2.32 -7.11
C LYS A 82 -12.45 -3.47 -8.09
N LYS A 83 -13.54 -4.24 -8.00
CA LYS A 83 -13.96 -5.08 -9.12
C LYS A 83 -14.25 -4.15 -10.28
N SER A 84 -13.36 -4.12 -11.28
CA SER A 84 -13.64 -3.50 -12.58
C SER A 84 -15.04 -3.89 -13.02
N GLY A 85 -15.87 -2.91 -13.41
CA GLY A 85 -17.27 -3.10 -13.84
C GLY A 85 -17.45 -3.94 -15.12
N THR A 86 -16.40 -4.62 -15.58
CA THR A 86 -16.47 -5.63 -16.62
C THR A 86 -16.69 -7.00 -15.96
N LYS A 87 -17.57 -7.82 -16.53
CA LYS A 87 -18.05 -9.14 -16.06
C LYS A 87 -16.96 -10.20 -15.73
N ARG A 88 -15.66 -9.84 -15.73
CA ARG A 88 -14.51 -10.70 -15.41
C ARG A 88 -13.53 -10.12 -14.37
N GLY A 89 -13.89 -9.05 -13.65
CA GLY A 89 -13.29 -8.69 -12.36
C GLY A 89 -11.76 -8.73 -12.30
N LYS A 90 -11.08 -8.13 -13.28
CA LYS A 90 -9.62 -8.06 -13.27
C LYS A 90 -9.14 -7.06 -12.21
N VAL A 91 -8.18 -7.47 -11.41
CA VAL A 91 -7.55 -6.71 -10.33
C VAL A 91 -6.07 -6.67 -10.63
N GLY A 92 -5.45 -5.50 -10.48
CA GLY A 92 -4.00 -5.33 -10.66
C GLY A 92 -3.65 -3.89 -11.08
N VAL A 93 -2.39 -3.51 -10.95
CA VAL A 93 -1.88 -2.19 -11.32
C VAL A 93 -2.08 -1.94 -12.81
N GLU A 94 -1.86 -2.94 -13.67
CA GLU A 94 -2.09 -2.86 -15.12
C GLU A 94 -3.52 -2.43 -15.50
N TYR A 95 -4.53 -2.77 -14.69
CA TYR A 95 -5.94 -2.47 -14.92
C TYR A 95 -6.43 -1.20 -14.22
N ALA A 96 -5.61 -0.60 -13.36
CA ALA A 96 -5.98 0.59 -12.61
C ALA A 96 -6.12 1.80 -13.55
N LYS A 97 -7.09 2.67 -13.26
CA LYS A 97 -7.19 3.94 -13.96
C LYS A 97 -6.02 4.85 -13.56
N PRO A 98 -5.53 5.72 -14.45
CA PRO A 98 -4.50 6.72 -14.15
C PRO A 98 -4.72 7.47 -12.83
N GLN A 99 -5.98 7.87 -12.56
CA GLN A 99 -6.35 8.60 -11.35
C GLN A 99 -6.21 7.76 -10.07
N GLU A 100 -6.45 6.45 -10.14
CA GLU A 100 -6.32 5.54 -9.00
C GLU A 100 -4.84 5.33 -8.63
N ILE A 101 -3.97 5.25 -9.64
CA ILE A 101 -2.51 5.20 -9.46
C ILE A 101 -2.02 6.51 -8.85
N LEU A 102 -2.41 7.66 -9.39
CA LEU A 102 -2.02 8.96 -8.84
C LEU A 102 -2.44 9.11 -7.36
N TYR A 103 -3.67 8.71 -7.06
CA TYR A 103 -4.21 8.76 -5.70
C TYR A 103 -3.41 7.85 -4.75
N SER A 104 -3.10 6.62 -5.15
CA SER A 104 -2.35 5.69 -4.29
C SER A 104 -0.91 6.17 -4.04
N LEU A 105 -0.25 6.73 -5.05
CA LEU A 105 1.10 7.29 -4.93
C LEU A 105 1.14 8.49 -3.98
N GLN A 106 0.14 9.38 -4.03
CA GLN A 106 0.05 10.52 -3.12
C GLN A 106 -0.13 10.11 -1.66
N ARG A 107 -0.79 8.97 -1.40
CA ARG A 107 -1.02 8.44 -0.06
C ARG A 107 0.05 7.45 0.41
N ALA A 108 1.14 7.29 -0.34
CA ALA A 108 2.15 6.30 -0.02
C ALA A 108 2.79 6.57 1.35
N ARG A 109 2.96 5.55 2.19
CA ARG A 109 3.56 5.69 3.53
C ARG A 109 4.80 4.84 3.70
N ALA A 110 5.79 5.35 4.43
CA ALA A 110 6.95 4.58 4.83
C ALA A 110 6.72 4.00 6.23
N THR A 111 7.41 2.90 6.52
CA THR A 111 7.55 2.44 7.90
C THR A 111 8.40 3.44 8.68
N GLU A 112 7.82 4.07 9.69
CA GLU A 112 8.52 4.91 10.65
C GLU A 112 9.22 4.03 11.69
N VAL A 113 10.46 4.38 12.02
CA VAL A 113 11.19 3.79 13.16
C VAL A 113 10.69 4.44 14.46
N SER A 114 9.38 4.41 14.69
CA SER A 114 8.77 4.88 15.93
C SER A 114 8.62 3.70 16.89
N THR A 115 9.07 3.89 18.14
CA THR A 115 8.86 2.93 19.23
C THR A 115 7.45 3.01 19.82
N GLN A 116 6.64 4.01 19.42
CA GLN A 116 5.30 4.20 19.95
C GLN A 116 4.30 3.28 19.24
N ARG A 117 3.82 2.28 19.97
CA ARG A 117 2.65 1.49 19.56
C ARG A 117 1.39 2.23 19.98
N ASN A 118 0.83 2.98 19.05
CA ASN A 118 -0.43 3.70 19.25
C ASN A 118 -1.64 2.77 19.33
N PHE A 119 -1.57 1.57 18.75
CA PHE A 119 -2.70 0.65 18.65
C PHE A 119 -2.36 -0.75 19.17
N SER A 120 -3.38 -1.39 19.73
CA SER A 120 -3.41 -2.78 20.17
C SER A 120 -4.50 -3.59 19.44
N MET A 121 -4.54 -4.91 19.63
CA MET A 121 -5.65 -5.73 19.12
C MET A 121 -6.99 -5.40 19.78
N GLU A 122 -6.96 -4.93 21.03
CA GLU A 122 -8.15 -4.50 21.76
C GLU A 122 -8.76 -3.24 21.12
N ASP A 123 -7.92 -2.28 20.72
CA ASP A 123 -8.38 -1.10 19.96
C ASP A 123 -9.12 -1.51 18.68
N LEU A 124 -8.59 -2.50 17.95
CA LEU A 124 -9.24 -2.99 16.73
C LEU A 124 -10.54 -3.73 17.01
N TYR A 125 -10.62 -4.47 18.13
CA TYR A 125 -11.85 -5.14 18.54
C TYR A 125 -12.92 -4.11 18.90
N LEU A 126 -12.59 -3.10 19.71
CA LEU A 126 -13.49 -2.02 20.10
C LEU A 126 -13.98 -1.19 18.90
N ALA A 127 -13.15 -1.01 17.87
CA ALA A 127 -13.52 -0.33 16.63
C ALA A 127 -14.36 -1.19 15.64
N GLY A 128 -14.70 -2.42 16.01
CA GLY A 128 -15.44 -3.35 15.14
C GLY A 128 -14.62 -3.82 13.93
N LEU A 129 -13.29 -3.86 14.07
CA LEU A 129 -12.35 -4.29 13.03
C LEU A 129 -11.85 -5.71 13.25
N VAL A 130 -12.34 -6.43 14.25
CA VAL A 130 -12.06 -7.85 14.54
C VAL A 130 -13.31 -8.49 15.15
N GLY A 131 -13.54 -9.79 14.91
CA GLY A 131 -14.62 -10.54 15.56
C GLY A 131 -16.03 -10.34 14.97
N ASP A 132 -16.20 -9.35 14.10
CA ASP A 132 -17.45 -9.09 13.39
C ASP A 132 -17.42 -9.60 11.93
N LEU A 133 -18.58 -9.97 11.38
CA LEU A 133 -18.71 -10.44 9.99
C LEU A 133 -18.30 -9.36 8.97
N GLN A 134 -18.55 -8.08 9.29
CA GLN A 134 -18.20 -6.93 8.46
C GLN A 134 -16.78 -6.40 8.71
N ALA A 135 -16.07 -6.93 9.71
CA ALA A 135 -14.75 -6.46 10.08
C ALA A 135 -13.75 -6.47 8.91
N GLY A 136 -13.84 -7.48 8.03
CA GLY A 136 -13.00 -7.57 6.84
C GLY A 136 -13.20 -6.40 5.88
N GLN A 137 -14.45 -6.08 5.56
CA GLN A 137 -14.80 -4.98 4.66
C GLN A 137 -14.48 -3.62 5.28
N ARG A 138 -14.74 -3.45 6.58
CA ARG A 138 -14.39 -2.22 7.33
C ARG A 138 -12.88 -1.96 7.30
N ARG A 139 -12.05 -3.00 7.55
CA ARG A 139 -10.59 -2.89 7.46
C ARG A 139 -10.11 -2.55 6.05
N GLU A 140 -10.76 -3.08 5.01
CA GLU A 140 -10.39 -2.78 3.63
C GLU A 140 -10.62 -1.31 3.29
N LYS A 141 -11.81 -0.78 3.61
CA LYS A 141 -12.15 0.63 3.41
C LYS A 141 -11.25 1.58 4.20
N LEU A 142 -11.12 1.33 5.51
CA LEU A 142 -10.22 2.11 6.37
C LEU A 142 -8.77 1.97 5.91
N GLY A 143 -8.38 0.79 5.49
CA GLY A 143 -7.01 0.52 5.09
C GLY A 143 -6.59 1.30 3.87
N PHE A 144 -7.47 1.35 2.87
CA PHE A 144 -7.27 2.20 1.70
C PHE A 144 -7.29 3.68 2.07
N TYR A 145 -8.29 4.12 2.85
CA TYR A 145 -8.38 5.52 3.28
C TYR A 145 -7.14 5.95 4.06
N LEU A 146 -6.65 5.16 5.00
CA LEU A 146 -5.45 5.47 5.79
C LEU A 146 -4.15 5.24 5.01
N GLY A 147 -4.16 4.64 3.83
CA GLY A 147 -2.93 4.32 3.08
C GLY A 147 -2.14 3.14 3.67
N VAL A 148 -2.79 2.27 4.44
CA VAL A 148 -2.21 1.02 4.97
C VAL A 148 -2.59 -0.21 4.11
N GLY A 149 -3.47 -0.03 3.13
CA GLY A 149 -3.89 -1.07 2.20
C GLY A 149 -4.74 -2.17 2.83
N ARG A 150 -5.19 -3.12 1.98
CA ARG A 150 -5.96 -4.28 2.39
C ARG A 150 -5.06 -5.31 3.07
N CYS A 151 -5.45 -5.76 4.26
CA CYS A 151 -4.75 -6.85 4.95
C CYS A 151 -5.60 -7.47 6.07
N ASN A 152 -5.09 -8.54 6.69
CA ASN A 152 -5.74 -9.15 7.86
C ASN A 152 -5.55 -8.29 9.12
N ALA A 153 -6.26 -8.60 10.20
CA ALA A 153 -6.25 -7.80 11.43
C ALA A 153 -4.83 -7.61 12.03
N LYS A 154 -4.02 -8.68 12.05
CA LYS A 154 -2.65 -8.63 12.58
C LYS A 154 -1.76 -7.70 11.76
N GLN A 155 -1.81 -7.82 10.43
CA GLN A 155 -1.02 -6.97 9.54
C GLN A 155 -1.53 -5.52 9.56
N PHE A 156 -2.85 -5.32 9.67
CA PHE A 156 -3.45 -4.00 9.80
C PHE A 156 -2.93 -3.29 11.04
N LEU A 157 -2.93 -3.96 12.18
CA LEU A 157 -2.34 -3.46 13.42
C LEU A 157 -0.86 -3.11 13.24
N ASN A 158 -0.09 -4.01 12.62
CA ASN A 158 1.33 -3.78 12.36
C ASN A 158 1.55 -2.54 11.49
N ARG A 159 0.71 -2.31 10.46
CA ARG A 159 0.82 -1.14 9.57
C ARG A 159 0.33 0.15 10.20
N LEU A 160 -0.72 0.12 11.02
CA LEU A 160 -1.15 1.30 11.77
C LEU A 160 0.00 1.84 12.63
N ASN A 161 0.63 0.94 13.39
CA ASN A 161 1.76 1.30 14.24
C ASN A 161 3.02 1.62 13.41
N GLY A 162 3.31 0.80 12.40
CA GLY A 162 4.51 0.94 11.57
C GLY A 162 4.49 2.20 10.70
N TYR A 163 3.33 2.64 10.22
CA TYR A 163 3.21 3.85 9.39
C TYR A 163 2.90 5.12 10.20
N GLY A 164 3.07 5.05 11.54
CA GLY A 164 2.90 6.22 12.40
C GLY A 164 1.48 6.79 12.43
N ILE A 165 0.46 5.97 12.15
CA ILE A 165 -0.93 6.45 12.19
C ILE A 165 -1.23 6.94 13.61
N THR A 166 -1.83 8.12 13.70
CA THR A 166 -2.19 8.71 14.99
C THR A 166 -3.59 8.27 15.41
N LYS A 167 -3.88 8.30 16.72
CA LYS A 167 -5.24 8.06 17.24
C LYS A 167 -6.27 9.02 16.63
N SER A 168 -5.89 10.30 16.40
CA SER A 168 -6.76 11.31 15.78
C SER A 168 -7.11 10.95 14.34
N GLU A 169 -6.08 10.66 13.52
CA GLU A 169 -6.26 10.28 12.13
C GLU A 169 -7.12 9.02 12.00
N PHE A 170 -6.89 8.03 12.86
CA PHE A 170 -7.70 6.81 12.90
C PHE A 170 -9.15 7.09 13.31
N ALA A 171 -9.38 7.93 14.31
CA ALA A 171 -10.73 8.30 14.75
C ALA A 171 -11.50 9.06 13.66
N GLU A 172 -10.84 9.97 12.94
CA GLU A 172 -11.43 10.66 11.79
C GLU A 172 -11.81 9.70 10.67
N ALA A 173 -10.92 8.75 10.36
CA ALA A 173 -11.20 7.72 9.37
C ALA A 173 -12.37 6.81 9.79
N LEU A 174 -12.42 6.41 11.06
CA LEU A 174 -13.51 5.59 11.60
C LEU A 174 -14.85 6.32 11.53
N LYS A 175 -14.87 7.61 11.89
CA LYS A 175 -16.06 8.46 11.76
C LYS A 175 -16.51 8.57 10.31
N ALA A 176 -15.58 8.79 9.37
CA ALA A 176 -15.90 8.86 7.95
C ALA A 176 -16.52 7.55 7.43
N LEU A 177 -16.05 6.40 7.93
CA LEU A 177 -16.62 5.08 7.63
C LEU A 177 -18.05 4.94 8.18
N GLU A 178 -18.28 5.34 9.42
CA GLU A 178 -19.59 5.27 10.08
C GLU A 178 -20.63 6.19 9.43
N GLU A 179 -20.19 7.36 8.95
CA GLU A 179 -21.01 8.30 8.18
C GLU A 179 -21.22 7.88 6.71
N GLY A 180 -20.64 6.75 6.29
CA GLY A 180 -20.75 6.24 4.92
C GLY A 180 -20.03 7.08 3.86
N LYS A 181 -19.08 7.93 4.27
CA LYS A 181 -18.27 8.75 3.35
C LYS A 181 -17.16 7.95 2.67
N ILE A 182 -16.82 6.78 3.22
CA ILE A 182 -15.84 5.81 2.69
C ILE A 182 -16.35 4.37 2.77
#